data_AF-A0A4Y2G791-F1
#
_entry.id   AF-A0A4Y2G791-F1
#
_cell.length_a   1.000
_cell.length_b   1.000
_cell.length_c   1.000
_cell.angle_alpha   90.00
_cell.angle_beta   90.00
_cell.angle_gamma   90.00
#
_symmetry.space_group_name_H-M   'P 1'
#
loop_
_entity.id
_entity.type
_entity.pdbx_description
1 polymer ?
#
loop_
_entity_poly.entity_id
_entity_poly.type
_entity_poly.pdbx_seq_one_letter_code
_entity_poly.pdbx_strand_id
1 'polypeptide(L)'
;MSSEVMFDETMMPTVSQEKFLTNPKNKDRLISILMNKFSSLNMACKKAGKDADCLIVNLALSLAPTHSSVVVIGEDIDLFVILIGILTFDDIHLLKPGKGKIAEKIFSPHIALEKQSPIIFYSYMP
;
A
#
# COMPACT_ATOMS: atom_id res chain seq x y z
N MET A 1 -12.33 6.79 -22.50
CA MET A 1 -11.69 7.67 -21.50
C MET A 1 -12.75 8.14 -20.51
N SER A 2 -12.49 8.06 -19.20
CA SER A 2 -13.44 8.58 -18.19
C SER A 2 -13.38 10.12 -18.15
N SER A 3 -14.52 10.77 -17.91
CA SER A 3 -14.60 12.21 -17.72
C SER A 3 -13.83 12.65 -16.47
N GLU A 4 -13.31 13.87 -16.52
CA GLU A 4 -12.82 14.57 -15.33
C GLU A 4 -14.00 14.84 -14.40
N VAL A 5 -13.82 14.54 -13.11
CA VAL A 5 -14.83 14.72 -12.07
C VAL A 5 -14.34 15.80 -11.12
N MET A 6 -15.17 16.82 -10.86
CA MET A 6 -14.89 17.84 -9.86
C MET A 6 -15.50 17.40 -8.53
N PHE A 7 -14.67 17.02 -7.55
CA PHE A 7 -15.11 16.47 -6.26
C PHE A 7 -14.32 17.02 -5.07
N ASP A 8 -14.89 16.93 -3.88
CA ASP A 8 -14.25 17.24 -2.60
C ASP A 8 -14.41 16.08 -1.61
N GLU A 9 -13.96 16.27 -0.38
CA GLU A 9 -13.99 15.24 0.69
C GLU A 9 -15.40 14.83 1.13
N THR A 10 -16.42 15.64 0.82
CA THR A 10 -17.80 15.44 1.28
C THR A 10 -18.70 14.84 0.20
N MET A 11 -18.20 14.76 -1.05
CA MET A 11 -18.97 14.31 -2.19
C MET A 11 -19.19 12.79 -2.16
N MET A 12 -20.44 12.37 -2.42
CA MET A 12 -20.77 10.95 -2.59
C MET A 12 -20.30 10.44 -3.97
N PRO A 13 -19.60 9.29 -4.05
CA PRO A 13 -19.15 8.74 -5.33
C PRO A 13 -20.33 8.36 -6.23
N THR A 14 -20.34 8.88 -7.47
CA THR A 14 -21.38 8.58 -8.49
C THR A 14 -20.89 7.68 -9.60
N VAL A 15 -19.60 7.35 -9.62
CA VAL A 15 -18.93 6.48 -10.60
C VAL A 15 -18.16 5.38 -9.87
N SER A 16 -17.96 4.24 -10.54
CA SER A 16 -17.14 3.16 -9.98
C SER A 16 -15.68 3.61 -9.81
N GLN A 17 -15.00 3.04 -8.81
CA GLN A 17 -13.58 3.30 -8.53
C GLN A 17 -12.70 3.06 -9.76
N GLU A 18 -12.88 1.91 -10.43
CA GLU A 18 -12.12 1.56 -11.64
C GLU A 18 -12.24 2.66 -12.70
N LYS A 19 -13.47 3.06 -13.03
CA LYS A 19 -13.72 4.09 -14.04
C LYS A 19 -13.12 5.43 -13.61
N PHE A 20 -13.32 5.82 -12.37
CA PHE A 20 -12.79 7.07 -11.82
C PHE A 20 -11.27 7.14 -11.91
N LEU A 21 -10.60 6.06 -11.51
CA LEU A 21 -9.15 5.95 -11.51
C LEU A 21 -8.57 5.80 -12.92
N THR A 22 -9.33 5.57 -13.99
CA THR A 22 -8.73 5.62 -15.35
C THR A 22 -8.32 7.03 -15.79
N ASN A 23 -8.87 8.08 -15.16
CA ASN A 23 -8.56 9.47 -15.53
C ASN A 23 -7.40 10.01 -14.67
N PRO A 24 -6.26 10.43 -15.27
CA PRO A 24 -5.11 10.93 -14.52
C PRO A 24 -5.40 12.17 -13.66
N LYS A 25 -6.23 13.10 -14.12
CA LYS A 25 -6.59 14.30 -13.34
C LYS A 25 -7.39 13.95 -12.09
N ASN A 26 -8.29 12.96 -12.20
CA ASN A 26 -9.04 12.45 -11.05
C ASN A 26 -8.08 11.81 -10.03
N LYS A 27 -7.10 11.01 -10.48
CA LYS A 27 -6.05 10.45 -9.60
C LYS A 27 -5.27 11.55 -8.90
N ASP A 28 -4.79 12.55 -9.65
CA ASP A 28 -3.96 13.63 -9.11
C ASP A 28 -4.71 14.48 -8.09
N ARG A 29 -5.98 14.80 -8.36
CA ARG A 29 -6.84 15.51 -7.40
C ARG A 29 -7.08 14.68 -6.13
N LEU A 30 -7.36 13.38 -6.27
CA LEU A 30 -7.58 12.47 -5.14
C LEU A 30 -6.33 12.39 -4.26
N ILE A 31 -5.15 12.19 -4.87
CA ILE A 31 -3.87 12.15 -4.16
C ILE A 31 -3.62 13.48 -3.44
N SER A 32 -3.90 14.61 -4.08
CA SER A 32 -3.68 15.94 -3.48
C SER A 32 -4.58 16.15 -2.24
N ILE A 33 -5.84 15.77 -2.32
CA ILE A 33 -6.78 15.84 -1.18
C ILE A 33 -6.28 14.95 -0.03
N LEU A 34 -5.90 13.71 -0.32
CA LEU A 34 -5.36 12.78 0.69
C LEU A 34 -4.08 13.32 1.34
N MET A 35 -3.12 13.80 0.53
CA MET A 35 -1.88 14.37 1.04
C MET A 35 -2.15 15.58 1.95
N ASN A 36 -3.07 16.47 1.56
CA ASN A 36 -3.44 17.62 2.40
C ASN A 36 -4.05 17.18 3.73
N LYS A 37 -4.90 16.16 3.73
CA LYS A 37 -5.55 15.61 4.93
C LYS A 37 -4.57 14.91 5.86
N PHE A 38 -3.62 14.17 5.33
CA PHE A 38 -2.56 13.57 6.14
C PHE A 38 -1.61 14.63 6.69
N SER A 39 -1.29 15.65 5.88
CA SER A 39 -0.42 16.76 6.31
C SER A 39 -1.07 17.59 7.42
N SER A 40 -2.39 17.80 7.39
CA SER A 40 -3.11 18.49 8.48
C SER A 40 -3.12 17.68 9.79
N LEU A 41 -2.87 16.37 9.72
CA LEU A 41 -2.66 15.48 10.87
C LEU A 41 -1.17 15.32 11.23
N ASN A 42 -0.29 16.14 10.68
CA ASN A 42 1.17 16.08 10.86
C ASN A 42 1.81 14.76 10.40
N MET A 43 1.18 14.06 9.46
CA MET A 43 1.73 12.84 8.87
C MET A 43 2.56 13.20 7.63
N ALA A 44 3.80 12.70 7.57
CA ALA A 44 4.67 12.87 6.42
C ALA A 44 4.12 12.10 5.20
N CYS A 45 3.96 12.79 4.07
CA CYS A 45 3.50 12.18 2.82
C CYS A 45 4.58 12.21 1.75
N LYS A 46 4.70 11.13 0.97
CA LYS A 46 5.53 11.07 -0.23
C LYS A 46 4.70 10.53 -1.40
N LYS A 47 4.72 11.22 -2.54
CA LYS A 47 4.10 10.76 -3.79
C LYS A 47 5.16 10.07 -4.65
N ALA A 48 4.90 8.85 -5.09
CA ALA A 48 5.73 8.18 -6.08
C ALA A 48 5.44 8.73 -7.49
N GLY A 49 6.49 8.91 -8.29
CA GLY A 49 6.34 9.33 -9.69
C GLY A 49 5.83 8.21 -10.61
N LYS A 50 5.99 6.95 -10.19
CA LYS A 50 5.52 5.74 -10.89
C LYS A 50 4.95 4.77 -9.85
N ASP A 51 5.69 3.70 -9.57
CA ASP A 51 5.35 2.69 -8.58
C ASP A 51 5.76 3.15 -7.16
N ALA A 52 4.86 2.92 -6.21
CA ALA A 52 5.07 3.23 -4.80
C ALA A 52 5.88 2.15 -4.08
N ASP A 53 5.91 0.91 -4.58
CA ASP A 53 6.50 -0.24 -3.87
C ASP A 53 7.99 -0.01 -3.59
N CYS A 54 8.75 0.38 -4.60
CA CYS A 54 10.16 0.73 -4.45
C CYS A 54 10.38 1.89 -3.47
N LEU A 55 9.48 2.89 -3.45
CA LEU A 55 9.60 4.03 -2.53
C LEU A 55 9.33 3.60 -1.10
N ILE A 56 8.31 2.76 -0.88
CA ILE A 56 7.93 2.23 0.42
C ILE A 56 9.08 1.38 0.99
N VAL A 57 9.62 0.45 0.20
CA VAL A 57 10.69 -0.45 0.64
C VAL A 57 11.97 0.31 0.95
N ASN A 58 12.38 1.25 0.08
CA ASN A 58 13.56 2.08 0.34
C ASN A 58 13.40 2.95 1.59
N LEU A 59 12.19 3.47 1.84
CA LEU A 59 11.92 4.23 3.04
C LEU A 59 12.01 3.34 4.28
N ALA A 60 11.39 2.16 4.26
CA ALA A 60 11.47 1.21 5.37
C ALA A 60 12.91 0.82 5.69
N LEU A 61 13.72 0.53 4.66
CA LEU A 61 15.13 0.22 4.80
C LEU A 61 15.94 1.38 5.40
N SER A 62 15.64 2.62 5.01
CA SER A 62 16.32 3.80 5.57
C SER A 62 15.97 4.06 7.04
N LEU A 63 14.79 3.63 7.49
CA LEU A 63 14.32 3.83 8.87
C LEU A 63 14.78 2.72 9.81
N ALA A 64 14.92 1.49 9.32
CA ALA A 64 15.27 0.33 10.15
C ALA A 64 16.53 0.53 11.03
N PRO A 65 17.64 1.12 10.56
CA PRO A 65 18.82 1.34 11.42
C PRO A 65 18.60 2.31 12.59
N THR A 66 17.53 3.11 12.55
CA THR A 66 17.25 4.18 13.53
C THR A 66 16.01 3.92 14.38
N HIS A 67 15.25 2.87 14.07
CA HIS A 67 13.99 2.53 14.75
C HIS A 67 14.04 1.08 15.21
N SER A 68 13.51 0.81 16.40
CA SER A 68 13.45 -0.56 16.93
C SER A 68 12.47 -1.46 16.16
N SER A 69 11.57 -0.88 15.38
CA SER A 69 10.66 -1.61 14.49
C SER A 69 10.10 -0.66 13.43
N VAL A 70 9.91 -1.16 12.22
CA VAL A 70 9.28 -0.47 11.10
C VAL A 70 8.14 -1.33 10.57
N VAL A 71 6.93 -0.77 10.52
CA VAL A 71 5.75 -1.47 9.99
C VAL A 71 5.37 -0.88 8.65
N VAL A 72 5.43 -1.71 7.62
CA VAL A 72 4.89 -1.42 6.28
C VAL A 72 3.43 -1.86 6.26
N ILE A 73 2.52 -1.00 5.84
CA ILE A 73 1.08 -1.32 5.76
C ILE A 73 0.68 -1.35 4.28
N GLY A 74 0.12 -2.46 3.81
CA GLY A 74 -0.26 -2.61 2.40
C GLY A 74 -1.04 -3.88 2.11
N GLU A 75 -1.83 -3.86 1.02
CA GLU A 75 -2.54 -5.06 0.55
C GLU A 75 -1.79 -5.81 -0.56
N ASP A 76 -0.84 -5.14 -1.24
CA ASP A 76 -0.18 -5.62 -2.46
C ASP A 76 0.79 -6.77 -2.20
N ILE A 77 0.67 -7.82 -3.00
CA ILE A 77 1.54 -9.01 -2.91
C ILE A 77 2.93 -8.68 -3.44
N ASP A 78 3.03 -7.85 -4.47
CA ASP A 78 4.31 -7.44 -5.05
C ASP A 78 5.17 -6.72 -4.00
N LEU A 79 4.56 -5.82 -3.20
CA LEU A 79 5.20 -5.20 -2.05
C LEU A 79 5.71 -6.24 -1.04
N PHE A 80 4.94 -7.28 -0.74
CA PHE A 80 5.38 -8.36 0.15
C PHE A 80 6.55 -9.15 -0.43
N VAL A 81 6.50 -9.49 -1.73
CA VAL A 81 7.56 -10.22 -2.43
C VAL A 81 8.85 -9.42 -2.47
N ILE A 82 8.76 -8.10 -2.73
CA ILE A 82 9.93 -7.21 -2.69
C ILE A 82 10.49 -7.15 -1.27
N LEU A 83 9.64 -7.10 -0.26
CA LEU A 83 10.04 -7.05 1.14
C LEU A 83 10.82 -8.32 1.56
N ILE A 84 10.32 -9.52 1.24
CA ILE A 84 11.02 -10.78 1.55
C ILE A 84 12.32 -10.95 0.75
N GLY A 85 12.37 -10.42 -0.48
CA GLY A 85 13.52 -10.57 -1.36
C GLY A 85 14.68 -9.63 -1.02
N ILE A 86 14.37 -8.44 -0.47
CA ILE A 86 15.36 -7.41 -0.16
C ILE A 86 15.74 -7.40 1.32
N LEU A 87 14.82 -7.76 2.22
CA LEU A 87 15.06 -7.61 3.65
C LEU A 87 15.66 -8.85 4.30
N THR A 88 16.82 -8.65 4.91
CA THR A 88 17.45 -9.57 5.86
C THR A 88 17.31 -9.09 7.31
N PHE A 89 16.39 -8.15 7.57
CA PHE A 89 16.26 -7.46 8.86
C PHE A 89 15.02 -7.94 9.63
N ASP A 90 15.22 -8.35 10.88
CA ASP A 90 14.15 -8.76 11.80
C ASP A 90 13.18 -7.62 12.14
N ASP A 91 13.61 -6.37 11.98
CA ASP A 91 12.92 -5.19 12.50
C ASP A 91 11.86 -4.60 11.56
N ILE A 92 11.64 -5.20 10.38
CA ILE A 92 10.64 -4.72 9.41
C ILE A 92 9.52 -5.75 9.25
N HIS A 93 8.27 -5.31 9.46
CA HIS A 93 7.08 -6.15 9.36
C HIS A 93 6.10 -5.62 8.32
N LEU A 94 5.39 -6.52 7.63
CA LEU A 94 4.26 -6.15 6.77
C LEU A 94 2.95 -6.39 7.51
N LEU A 95 2.15 -5.35 7.69
CA LEU A 95 0.76 -5.44 8.13
C LEU A 95 -0.16 -5.38 6.91
N LYS A 96 -0.87 -6.48 6.66
CA LYS A 96 -2.00 -6.50 5.74
C LYS A 96 -3.27 -6.09 6.50
N PRO A 97 -3.89 -4.95 6.19
CA PRO A 97 -5.11 -4.52 6.86
C PRO A 97 -6.25 -5.52 6.60
N GLY A 98 -7.16 -5.63 7.58
CA GLY A 98 -8.35 -6.49 7.46
C GLY A 98 -9.31 -5.98 6.38
N LYS A 99 -10.08 -6.90 5.78
CA LYS A 99 -11.08 -6.57 4.75
C LYS A 99 -12.38 -7.33 5.00
N GLY A 100 -13.46 -6.58 5.26
CA GLY A 100 -14.76 -7.17 5.58
C GLY A 100 -14.69 -8.02 6.85
N LYS A 101 -14.95 -9.32 6.73
CA LYS A 101 -14.87 -10.30 7.84
C LYS A 101 -13.47 -10.85 8.09
N ILE A 102 -12.49 -10.47 7.27
CA ILE A 102 -11.11 -10.95 7.37
C ILE A 102 -10.34 -10.03 8.32
N ALA A 103 -9.77 -10.60 9.38
CA ALA A 103 -8.92 -9.88 10.31
C ALA A 103 -7.59 -9.47 9.66
N GLU A 104 -6.94 -8.46 10.24
CA GLU A 104 -5.59 -8.05 9.86
C GLU A 104 -4.57 -9.17 10.09
N LYS A 105 -3.47 -9.13 9.32
CA LYS A 105 -2.38 -10.11 9.42
C LYS A 105 -1.03 -9.40 9.41
N ILE A 106 -0.15 -9.81 10.31
CA ILE A 106 1.24 -9.33 10.36
C ILE A 106 2.16 -10.42 9.85
N PHE A 107 3.02 -10.06 8.92
CA PHE A 107 4.05 -10.92 8.36
C PHE A 107 5.43 -10.40 8.78
N SER A 108 6.28 -11.32 9.23
CA SER A 108 7.67 -11.04 9.57
C SER A 108 8.57 -11.89 8.66
N PRO A 109 9.73 -11.37 8.22
CA PRO A 109 10.60 -12.05 7.27
C PRO A 109 11.06 -13.46 7.71
N HIS A 110 11.08 -13.74 9.02
CA HIS A 110 11.52 -15.03 9.56
C HIS A 110 10.41 -16.07 9.88
N ILE A 111 9.12 -15.76 9.68
CA ILE A 111 8.00 -16.70 9.96
C ILE A 111 7.39 -17.26 8.65
N ALA A 112 8.25 -17.49 7.65
CA ALA A 112 7.86 -18.15 6.40
C ALA A 112 8.47 -19.56 6.28
N LEU A 113 8.61 -20.30 7.38
CA LEU A 113 8.84 -21.74 7.28
C LEU A 113 8.45 -22.46 8.58
N GLU A 114 7.17 -22.80 8.73
CA GLU A 114 6.81 -24.17 9.13
C GLU A 114 5.37 -24.54 8.77
N LYS A 115 5.29 -25.37 7.72
CA LYS A 115 4.33 -26.47 7.44
C LYS A 115 2.83 -26.24 7.67
N GLN A 116 2.09 -26.04 6.58
CA GLN A 116 1.31 -27.10 5.92
C GLN A 116 0.50 -26.60 4.70
N SER A 117 0.64 -27.34 3.59
CA SER A 117 -0.39 -27.60 2.56
C SER A 117 -0.58 -26.52 1.46
N PRO A 118 -1.16 -26.89 0.29
CA PRO A 118 -0.44 -26.99 -0.98
C PRO A 118 -0.60 -25.76 -1.85
N ILE A 119 0.38 -25.59 -2.73
CA ILE A 119 0.45 -24.57 -3.77
C ILE A 119 -0.75 -24.70 -4.73
N ILE A 120 -1.53 -23.62 -4.87
CA ILE A 120 -2.31 -23.33 -6.07
C ILE A 120 -2.13 -21.83 -6.37
N PHE A 121 -1.51 -21.55 -7.51
CA PHE A 121 -1.27 -20.20 -8.04
C PHE A 121 -2.57 -19.55 -8.53
N TYR A 122 -2.69 -18.24 -8.34
CA TYR A 122 -3.88 -17.46 -8.66
C TYR A 122 -3.76 -16.68 -9.97
N SER A 123 -4.88 -16.64 -10.69
CA SER A 123 -5.05 -15.94 -11.96
C SER A 123 -5.17 -14.44 -11.80
N TYR A 124 -4.49 -13.76 -12.71
CA TYR A 124 -4.64 -12.37 -13.14
C TYR A 124 -6.08 -12.00 -13.52
N MET A 125 -6.46 -10.74 -13.34
CA MET A 125 -7.30 -9.97 -14.28
C MET A 125 -7.28 -8.47 -13.90
N PRO A 126 -7.51 -7.56 -14.88
CA PRO A 126 -6.55 -6.58 -15.40
C PRO A 126 -6.54 -5.21 -14.70
#